data_AF-A0A0F9AID1-F1
#
_entry.id   AF-A0A0F9AID1-F1
#
_cell.length_a   1.000
_cell.length_b   1.000
_cell.length_c   1.000
_cell.angle_alpha   90.00
_cell.angle_beta   90.00
_cell.angle_gamma   90.00
#
_symmetry.space_group_name_H-M   'P 1'
#
loop_
_entity.id
_entity.type
_entity.pdbx_description
1 polymer ?
#
loop_
_entity_poly.entity_id
_entity_poly.type
_entity_poly.pdbx_seq_one_letter_code
_entity_poly.pdbx_strand_id
1 'polypeptide(L)'
;RESSETQGGFYTFKLQGRDPKLANVTKTLYGRGSSGSIAYQFVYALGCDPIILVGMDCQYDKKGRTDFYGNNSMHRKHTLPACVQGLKFIRKNKKDRKIINCSKNKVFKEGVLFFIRAILEAPMTTLIGELQEMLKKCLIKTPKK
;
A
#
# COMPACT_ATOMS: atom_id res chain seq x y z
N ARG A 1 2.06 5.30 -44.56
CA ARG A 1 1.32 4.42 -43.61
C ARG A 1 2.27 3.30 -43.28
N GLU A 2 2.99 3.40 -42.16
CA GLU A 2 3.57 2.27 -41.42
C GLU A 2 4.12 2.80 -40.10
N SER A 3 3.83 2.05 -39.06
CA SER A 3 3.66 2.46 -37.66
C SER A 3 4.97 2.84 -36.97
N SER A 4 5.03 4.07 -36.48
CA SER A 4 5.94 4.49 -35.41
C SER A 4 5.75 3.58 -34.20
N GLU A 5 6.82 2.92 -33.78
CA GLU A 5 6.90 1.98 -32.66
C GLU A 5 6.12 2.47 -31.43
N THR A 6 4.92 1.93 -31.25
CA THR A 6 4.16 2.02 -30.00
C THR A 6 4.72 1.04 -28.98
N GLN A 7 5.07 1.57 -27.80
CA GLN A 7 4.90 0.92 -26.49
C GLN A 7 5.72 -0.34 -26.21
N GLY A 8 6.87 -0.18 -25.54
CA GLY A 8 7.65 -1.31 -25.02
C GLY A 8 8.41 -1.04 -23.71
N GLY A 9 8.04 -0.01 -22.95
CA GLY A 9 8.65 0.28 -21.66
C GLY A 9 8.04 -0.57 -20.55
N PHE A 10 8.41 -1.84 -20.43
CA PHE A 10 8.15 -2.57 -19.19
C PHE A 10 8.81 -1.77 -18.06
N TYR A 11 8.02 -1.25 -17.12
CA TYR A 11 8.56 -0.46 -16.01
C TYR A 11 9.43 -1.35 -15.11
N THR A 12 10.73 -1.44 -15.41
CA THR A 12 11.69 -2.15 -14.57
C THR A 12 12.05 -1.24 -13.40
N PHE A 13 11.23 -1.29 -12.33
CA PHE A 13 11.57 -0.66 -11.08
C PHE A 13 12.65 -1.49 -10.35
N LYS A 14 13.76 -0.86 -10.01
CA LYS A 14 14.80 -1.44 -9.14
C LYS A 14 14.48 -1.10 -7.69
N LEU A 15 14.54 -2.11 -6.81
CA LEU A 15 14.43 -1.90 -5.37
C LEU A 15 15.80 -1.58 -4.79
N GLN A 16 15.89 -0.54 -3.98
CA GLN A 16 17.10 -0.20 -3.24
C GLN A 16 16.83 -0.15 -1.74
N GLY A 17 17.49 -1.05 -1.00
CA GLY A 17 17.35 -1.20 0.44
C GLY A 17 17.99 -0.05 1.23
N ARG A 18 17.30 1.07 1.33
CA ARG A 18 17.69 2.30 2.05
C ARG A 18 16.46 2.98 2.64
N ASP A 19 16.65 4.10 3.33
CA ASP A 19 15.55 4.92 3.82
C ASP A 19 14.67 5.41 2.65
N PRO A 20 13.33 5.47 2.86
CA PRO A 20 12.41 5.89 1.81
C PRO A 20 12.69 7.31 1.33
N LYS A 21 12.76 7.50 0.01
CA LYS A 21 12.84 8.80 -0.65
C LYS A 21 12.07 8.78 -1.96
N LEU A 22 11.49 9.91 -2.35
CA LEU A 22 11.01 10.06 -3.72
C LEU A 22 12.23 10.14 -4.64
N ALA A 23 12.29 9.25 -5.62
CA ALA A 23 13.36 9.25 -6.60
C ALA A 23 13.11 10.36 -7.63
N ASN A 24 14.15 11.11 -8.00
CA ASN A 24 14.10 12.02 -9.14
C ASN A 24 14.03 11.26 -10.48
N VAL A 25 14.36 9.96 -10.47
CA VAL A 25 14.34 9.06 -11.62
C VAL A 25 13.30 7.97 -11.35
N THR A 26 12.33 7.81 -12.24
CA THR A 26 11.14 6.94 -12.06
C THR A 26 11.45 5.45 -11.95
N LYS A 27 12.69 4.99 -12.13
CA LYS A 27 13.06 3.57 -12.18
C LYS A 27 13.56 2.98 -10.86
N THR A 28 13.64 3.73 -9.77
CA THR A 28 14.16 3.21 -8.49
C THR A 28 13.22 3.50 -7.34
N LEU A 29 12.87 2.46 -6.58
CA LEU A 29 12.06 2.56 -5.37
C LEU A 29 12.96 2.29 -4.16
N TYR A 30 12.93 3.20 -3.19
CA TYR A 30 13.79 3.17 -2.02
C TYR A 30 13.01 2.71 -0.80
N GLY A 31 13.46 1.67 -0.12
CA GLY A 31 12.81 1.24 1.10
C GLY A 31 13.38 -0.05 1.66
N ARG A 32 13.28 -0.20 2.97
CA ARG A 32 13.57 -1.44 3.69
C ARG A 32 12.62 -1.58 4.87
N GLY A 33 12.18 -2.80 5.16
CA GLY A 33 11.38 -3.11 6.36
C GLY A 33 9.91 -2.70 6.33
N SER A 34 9.45 -1.96 5.31
CA SER A 34 8.04 -1.68 5.05
C SER A 34 7.76 -1.72 3.55
N SER A 35 6.94 -2.67 3.11
CA SER A 35 6.47 -2.73 1.72
C SER A 35 5.51 -1.59 1.38
N GLY A 36 4.78 -1.06 2.35
CA GLY A 36 3.81 0.01 2.13
C GLY A 36 4.43 1.32 1.63
N SER A 37 5.62 1.69 2.11
CA SER A 37 6.32 2.89 1.60
C SER A 37 6.87 2.71 0.18
N ILE A 38 7.23 1.48 -0.20
CA ILE A 38 7.63 1.11 -1.57
C ILE A 38 6.43 1.14 -2.50
N ALA A 39 5.31 0.54 -2.08
CA ALA A 39 4.05 0.56 -2.82
C ALA A 39 3.57 2.01 -3.05
N TYR A 40 3.68 2.88 -2.04
CA TYR A 40 3.39 4.30 -2.18
C TYR A 40 4.23 4.97 -3.27
N GLN A 41 5.56 4.75 -3.29
CA GLN A 41 6.42 5.33 -4.32
C GLN A 41 6.03 4.88 -5.72
N PHE A 42 5.68 3.61 -5.87
CA PHE A 42 5.24 3.05 -7.13
C PHE A 42 3.95 3.71 -7.63
N VAL A 43 2.89 3.74 -6.81
CA VAL A 43 1.62 4.38 -7.22
C VAL A 43 1.74 5.90 -7.38
N TYR A 44 2.62 6.54 -6.61
CA TYR A 44 2.95 7.96 -6.77
C TYR A 44 3.60 8.23 -8.13
N ALA A 45 4.57 7.40 -8.53
CA ALA A 45 5.24 7.49 -9.83
C ALA A 45 4.31 7.22 -11.02
N LEU A 46 3.28 6.39 -10.82
CA LEU A 46 2.22 6.16 -11.81
C LEU A 46 1.19 7.30 -11.89
N GLY A 47 1.28 8.31 -11.02
CA GLY A 47 0.34 9.43 -11.03
C GLY A 47 -1.03 9.10 -10.42
N CYS A 48 -1.15 8.02 -9.63
CA CYS A 48 -2.43 7.64 -9.02
C CYS A 48 -2.89 8.68 -7.98
N ASP A 49 -4.15 9.07 -8.04
CA ASP A 49 -4.83 9.95 -7.08
C ASP A 49 -6.34 9.64 -7.06
N PRO A 50 -6.98 9.36 -5.90
CA PRO A 50 -6.42 9.29 -4.54
C PRO A 50 -5.58 8.04 -4.29
N ILE A 51 -4.69 8.12 -3.30
CA ILE A 51 -3.94 6.96 -2.77
C ILE A 51 -4.54 6.53 -1.44
N ILE A 52 -4.98 5.27 -1.38
CA ILE A 52 -5.64 4.69 -0.20
C ILE A 52 -4.65 3.84 0.58
N LEU A 53 -4.49 4.12 1.88
CA LEU A 53 -3.60 3.37 2.79
C LEU A 53 -4.41 2.32 3.56
N VAL A 54 -4.24 1.05 3.21
CA VAL A 54 -4.87 -0.11 3.87
C VAL A 54 -3.78 -1.03 4.44
N GLY A 55 -4.02 -1.61 5.61
CA GLY A 55 -3.08 -2.55 6.25
C GLY A 55 -1.77 -1.90 6.72
N MET A 56 -1.72 -0.57 6.82
CA MET A 56 -0.58 0.18 7.35
C MET A 56 -0.85 0.62 8.79
N ASP A 57 -1.24 -0.32 9.65
CA ASP A 57 -1.54 -0.04 11.06
C ASP A 57 -0.28 0.30 11.86
N CYS A 58 0.85 -0.33 11.49
CA CYS A 58 2.15 -0.15 12.14
C CYS A 58 2.11 -0.26 13.67
N GLN A 59 1.28 -1.16 14.18
CA GLN A 59 1.15 -1.49 15.60
C GLN A 59 0.74 -2.95 15.76
N TYR A 60 0.98 -3.50 16.95
CA TYR A 60 0.39 -4.77 17.33
C TYR A 60 -1.08 -4.58 17.72
N ASP A 61 -1.88 -5.61 17.53
CA ASP A 61 -3.24 -5.61 18.06
C ASP A 61 -3.26 -5.89 19.59
N LYS A 62 -4.46 -5.89 20.18
CA LYS A 62 -4.66 -6.15 21.62
C LYS A 62 -4.20 -7.56 22.06
N LYS A 63 -4.07 -8.50 21.12
CA LYS A 63 -3.62 -9.88 21.34
C LYS A 63 -2.15 -10.07 20.98
N GLY A 64 -1.42 -8.99 20.68
CA GLY A 64 -0.01 -9.02 20.28
C GLY A 64 0.24 -9.46 18.84
N ARG A 65 -0.80 -9.55 18.00
CA ARG A 65 -0.69 -9.98 16.60
C ARG A 65 -0.02 -8.92 15.74
N THR A 66 0.77 -9.37 14.77
CA THR A 66 1.63 -8.51 13.95
C THR A 66 1.09 -8.27 12.55
N ASP A 67 0.16 -9.09 12.07
CA ASP A 67 -0.51 -8.93 10.79
C ASP A 67 -2.03 -9.29 10.88
N PHE A 68 -2.74 -9.15 9.76
CA PHE A 68 -4.15 -9.47 9.67
C PHE A 68 -4.48 -10.96 9.89
N TYR A 69 -3.56 -11.85 9.49
CA TYR A 69 -3.72 -13.31 9.53
C TYR A 69 -3.16 -13.95 10.82
N GLY A 70 -2.57 -13.16 11.73
CA GLY A 70 -1.94 -13.64 12.95
C GLY A 70 -0.56 -13.03 13.22
N ASN A 71 0.39 -13.91 13.56
CA ASN A 71 1.77 -13.55 13.81
C ASN A 71 2.62 -13.86 12.59
N ASN A 72 3.22 -12.83 12.03
CA ASN A 72 4.16 -12.94 10.93
C ASN A 72 5.52 -13.40 11.49
N SER A 73 5.97 -14.60 11.12
CA SER A 73 7.28 -15.15 11.53
C SER A 73 8.48 -14.33 11.05
N MET A 74 8.29 -13.54 9.99
CA MET A 74 9.29 -12.62 9.46
C MET A 74 9.27 -11.26 10.16
N HIS A 75 8.34 -11.04 11.09
CA HIS A 75 8.31 -9.83 11.88
C HIS A 75 9.51 -9.74 12.80
N ARG A 76 10.22 -8.61 12.76
CA ARG A 76 11.39 -8.35 13.60
C ARG A 76 11.15 -7.09 14.42
N LYS A 77 11.96 -6.89 15.46
CA LYS A 77 11.89 -5.69 16.32
C LYS A 77 11.93 -4.36 15.54
N HIS A 78 12.58 -4.34 14.37
CA HIS A 78 12.69 -3.15 13.51
C HIS A 78 11.55 -2.98 12.50
N THR A 79 10.66 -3.98 12.32
CA THR A 79 9.58 -3.93 11.31
C THR A 79 8.55 -2.85 11.63
N LEU A 80 8.12 -2.71 12.90
CA LEU A 80 7.20 -1.64 13.30
C LEU A 80 7.80 -0.24 13.15
N PRO A 81 9.01 0.05 13.68
CA PRO A 81 9.67 1.33 13.45
C PRO A 81 9.80 1.69 11.96
N ALA A 82 10.18 0.73 11.12
CA ALA A 82 10.29 0.93 9.67
C ALA A 82 8.93 1.25 9.03
N CYS A 83 7.86 0.58 9.45
CA CYS A 83 6.49 0.88 9.02
C CYS A 83 6.08 2.32 9.38
N VAL A 84 6.32 2.74 10.63
CA VAL A 84 6.03 4.11 11.08
C VAL A 84 6.87 5.15 10.33
N GLN A 85 8.15 4.87 10.07
CA GLN A 85 9.01 5.72 9.26
C GLN A 85 8.47 5.84 7.83
N GLY A 86 8.00 4.73 7.24
CA GLY A 86 7.31 4.71 5.95
C GLY A 86 6.10 5.63 5.91
N LEU A 87 5.21 5.55 6.91
CA LEU A 87 4.06 6.47 7.02
C LEU A 87 4.47 7.94 7.16
N LYS A 88 5.50 8.23 7.97
CA LYS A 88 6.03 9.59 8.12
C LYS A 88 6.58 10.13 6.79
N PHE A 89 7.26 9.28 6.03
CA PHE A 89 7.73 9.58 4.68
C PHE A 89 6.57 9.94 3.75
N ILE A 90 5.52 9.11 3.70
CA ILE A 90 4.31 9.37 2.89
C ILE A 90 3.71 10.72 3.29
N ARG A 91 3.55 10.98 4.60
CA ARG A 91 2.94 12.21 5.10
C ARG A 91 3.70 13.47 4.68
N LYS A 92 5.03 13.39 4.61
CA LYS A 92 5.93 14.47 4.18
C LYS A 92 5.88 14.71 2.67
N ASN A 93 5.63 13.67 1.87
CA ASN A 93 5.82 13.71 0.43
C ASN A 93 4.52 13.73 -0.41
N LYS A 94 3.35 13.60 0.22
CA LYS A 94 2.03 13.58 -0.43
C LYS A 94 1.55 14.89 -1.09
N LYS A 95 2.43 15.86 -1.40
CA LYS A 95 2.10 17.28 -1.67
C LYS A 95 0.82 17.49 -2.49
N ASP A 96 0.75 16.88 -3.66
CA ASP A 96 -0.28 17.04 -4.68
C ASP A 96 -1.22 15.83 -4.78
N ARG A 97 -1.18 14.93 -3.79
CA ARG A 97 -1.95 13.67 -3.79
C ARG A 97 -2.87 13.60 -2.58
N LYS A 98 -4.12 13.22 -2.81
CA LYS A 98 -5.09 12.94 -1.76
C LYS A 98 -4.77 11.58 -1.13
N ILE A 99 -4.44 11.59 0.15
CA ILE A 99 -4.21 10.37 0.93
C ILE A 99 -5.44 10.05 1.77
N ILE A 100 -6.04 8.89 1.54
CA ILE A 100 -7.15 8.36 2.34
C ILE A 100 -6.60 7.25 3.23
N ASN A 101 -6.56 7.46 4.53
CA ASN A 101 -6.05 6.46 5.47
C ASN A 101 -7.19 5.60 6.02
N CYS A 102 -7.15 4.29 5.72
CA CYS A 102 -8.08 3.28 6.21
C CYS A 102 -7.44 2.36 7.26
N SER A 103 -6.23 2.70 7.71
CA SER A 103 -5.46 1.92 8.68
C SER A 103 -5.44 2.60 10.04
N LYS A 104 -5.35 1.81 11.11
CA LYS A 104 -5.25 2.28 12.49
C LYS A 104 -3.79 2.57 12.82
N ASN A 105 -3.35 3.82 12.65
CA ASN A 105 -1.98 4.22 12.96
C ASN A 105 -1.92 5.60 13.61
N LYS A 106 -0.76 5.92 14.22
CA LYS A 106 -0.54 7.20 14.92
C LYS A 106 -0.12 8.36 14.01
N VAL A 107 0.04 8.14 12.70
CA VAL A 107 0.65 9.12 11.77
C VAL A 107 -0.40 9.86 10.96
N PHE A 108 -1.43 9.15 10.52
CA PHE A 108 -2.59 9.67 9.79
C PHE A 108 -3.85 9.49 10.64
N LYS A 109 -4.75 10.48 10.61
CA LYS A 109 -6.08 10.30 11.16
C LYS A 109 -6.84 9.27 10.31
N GLU A 110 -7.61 8.39 10.93
CA GLU A 110 -8.48 7.46 10.23
C GLU A 110 -9.54 8.25 9.43
N GLY A 111 -9.66 7.93 8.14
CA GLY A 111 -10.55 8.60 7.19
C GLY A 111 -11.66 7.67 6.68
N VAL A 112 -12.19 6.80 7.55
CA VAL A 112 -13.10 5.69 7.18
C VAL A 112 -14.34 6.17 6.41
N LEU A 113 -14.91 7.32 6.78
CA LEU A 113 -16.06 7.92 6.09
C LEU A 113 -15.79 8.25 4.62
N PHE A 114 -14.54 8.58 4.25
CA PHE A 114 -14.16 8.88 2.88
C PHE A 114 -14.01 7.62 2.02
N PHE A 115 -13.62 6.50 2.62
CA PHE A 115 -13.46 5.21 1.93
C PHE A 115 -14.81 4.59 1.58
N ILE A 116 -15.77 4.66 2.51
CA ILE A 116 -17.15 4.20 2.26
C ILE A 116 -17.73 5.01 1.10
N ARG A 117 -17.57 6.34 1.12
CA ARG A 117 -18.03 7.21 0.02
C ARG A 117 -17.34 6.90 -1.32
N ALA A 118 -16.01 6.71 -1.33
CA ALA A 118 -15.27 6.37 -2.54
C ALA A 118 -15.63 4.98 -3.14
N ILE A 119 -15.94 3.99 -2.29
CA ILE A 119 -16.46 2.69 -2.74
C ILE A 119 -17.88 2.82 -3.30
N LEU A 120 -18.74 3.60 -2.63
CA LEU A 120 -20.13 3.78 -3.02
C LEU A 120 -20.29 4.63 -4.30
N GLU A 121 -19.38 5.57 -4.55
CA GLU A 121 -19.36 6.44 -5.73
C GLU A 121 -18.62 5.82 -6.93
N ALA A 122 -17.85 4.73 -6.73
CA ALA A 122 -17.27 3.97 -7.83
C ALA A 122 -18.36 3.15 -8.54
N PRO A 123 -18.36 3.06 -9.88
CA PRO A 123 -19.34 2.22 -10.61
C PRO A 123 -19.23 0.77 -10.13
N MET A 124 -20.24 0.37 -9.35
CA MET A 124 -20.21 -0.74 -8.39
C MET A 124 -20.30 -2.14 -9.02
N THR A 125 -20.22 -2.25 -10.35
CA THR A 125 -20.53 -3.50 -11.06
C THR A 125 -19.32 -4.44 -11.23
N THR A 126 -18.09 -3.95 -11.09
CA THR A 126 -16.88 -4.80 -11.28
C THR A 126 -16.13 -5.04 -9.96
N LEU A 127 -16.07 -4.02 -9.10
CA LEU A 127 -15.19 -4.06 -7.91
C LEU A 127 -15.68 -5.03 -6.82
N ILE A 128 -17.00 -5.16 -6.61
CA ILE A 128 -17.54 -6.01 -5.54
C ILE A 128 -17.40 -7.49 -5.88
N GLY A 129 -17.65 -7.88 -7.14
CA GLY A 129 -17.52 -9.28 -7.57
C GLY A 129 -16.08 -9.79 -7.43
N GLU A 130 -15.12 -9.00 -7.89
CA GLU A 130 -13.69 -9.36 -7.80
C GLU A 130 -13.16 -9.34 -6.36
N LEU A 131 -13.55 -8.35 -5.55
CA LEU A 131 -13.13 -8.29 -4.14
C LEU A 131 -13.74 -9.44 -3.33
N GLN A 132 -15.01 -9.79 -3.57
CA GLN A 132 -15.67 -10.93 -2.94
C GLN A 132 -15.05 -12.26 -3.37
N GLU A 133 -14.73 -12.44 -4.64
CA GLU A 133 -14.03 -13.63 -5.13
C GLU A 133 -12.61 -13.75 -4.57
N MET A 134 -11.89 -12.63 -4.49
CA MET A 134 -10.55 -12.60 -3.91
C MET A 134 -10.60 -12.90 -2.40
N LEU A 135 -11.58 -12.35 -1.68
CA LEU A 135 -11.81 -12.66 -0.26
C LEU A 135 -12.20 -14.13 -0.05
N LYS A 136 -13.08 -14.71 -0.88
CA LYS A 136 -13.42 -16.14 -0.83
C LYS A 136 -12.17 -17.01 -1.05
N LYS A 137 -11.36 -16.71 -2.05
CA LYS A 137 -10.12 -17.45 -2.34
C LYS A 137 -9.07 -17.34 -1.23
N CYS A 138 -8.99 -16.20 -0.56
CA CYS A 138 -8.10 -16.00 0.59
C CYS A 138 -8.62 -16.67 1.88
N LEU A 139 -9.94 -16.72 2.09
CA LEU A 139 -10.56 -17.31 3.29
C LEU A 139 -10.65 -18.85 3.26
N ILE A 140 -10.57 -19.49 2.09
CA ILE A 140 -10.64 -20.96 1.95
C ILE A 140 -9.29 -21.66 2.24
N LYS A 141 -8.17 -20.92 2.32
CA LYS A 141 -6.82 -21.48 2.51
C LYS A 141 -6.30 -21.55 3.95
N THR A 142 -7.15 -21.39 4.97
CA THR A 142 -6.72 -21.73 6.35
C THR A 142 -6.92 -23.24 6.58
N PRO A 143 -5.85 -24.04 6.74
CA PRO A 143 -5.99 -25.44 7.11
C PRO A 143 -6.66 -25.52 8.49
N LYS A 144 -7.74 -26.29 8.59
CA LYS A 144 -8.34 -26.66 9.87
C LYS A 144 -7.28 -27.41 10.68
N LYS A 145 -6.92 -26.87 11.85
CA LYS A 145 -6.30 -27.65 12.92
C LYS A 145 -7.39 -28.39 13.67
#